data_AF-A0A2N9LIQ3-F1
#
_entry.id   AF-A0A2N9LIQ3-F1
#
_cell.length_a   1.000
_cell.length_b   1.000
_cell.length_c   1.000
_cell.angle_alpha   90.00
_cell.angle_beta   90.00
_cell.angle_gamma   90.00
#
_symmetry.space_group_name_H-M   'P 1'
#
loop_
_entity.id
_entity.type
_entity.pdbx_description
1 polymer ?
#
loop_
_entity_poly.entity_id
_entity_poly.type
_entity_poly.pdbx_seq_one_letter_code
_entity_poly.pdbx_strand_id
1 'polypeptide(L)'
;MTIRRMKTYTGGQGYVYQYYFVGKRAATADSSEGAATEYIFDVTSDRKTTFAVSVFLIEKAVKQWAVNHNRTLTEAEQYGAVKMRVFQAFDEIENMMADGRRLIIDEQSLEQVLSRLGVD
;
A
#
# COMPACT_ATOMS: atom_id res chain seq x y z
N MET A 1 18.01 -14.47 -10.32
CA MET A 1 17.47 -14.33 -8.95
C MET A 1 17.22 -12.87 -8.68
N THR A 2 15.97 -12.44 -8.56
CA THR A 2 15.63 -11.04 -8.24
C THR A 2 15.96 -10.81 -6.76
N ILE A 3 16.93 -9.93 -6.47
CA ILE A 3 17.37 -9.66 -5.10
C ILE A 3 16.26 -8.88 -4.38
N ARG A 4 15.67 -9.47 -3.33
CA ARG A 4 14.71 -8.79 -2.47
C ARG A 4 15.47 -7.80 -1.58
N ARG A 5 15.35 -6.50 -1.88
CA ARG A 5 16.04 -5.44 -1.13
C ARG A 5 15.21 -5.04 0.07
N MET A 6 15.70 -5.38 1.26
CA MET A 6 15.15 -4.89 2.52
C MET A 6 15.27 -3.36 2.59
N LYS A 7 14.16 -2.70 2.92
CA LYS A 7 14.10 -1.26 3.19
C LYS A 7 13.76 -1.04 4.65
N THR A 8 14.20 0.09 5.19
CA THR A 8 13.90 0.50 6.56
C THR A 8 13.11 1.80 6.52
N TYR A 9 12.08 1.90 7.35
CA TYR A 9 11.27 3.09 7.57
C TYR A 9 11.22 3.38 9.07
N THR A 10 11.46 4.63 9.45
CA THR A 10 11.31 5.08 10.83
C THR A 10 9.95 5.73 10.91
N GLY A 11 9.00 5.08 11.56
CA GLY A 11 7.65 5.61 11.75
C GLY A 11 7.66 6.79 12.72
N GLY A 12 6.68 7.67 12.59
CA GLY A 12 6.50 8.84 13.44
C GLY A 12 6.27 8.51 14.92
N GLN A 13 5.83 7.28 15.21
CA GLN A 13 5.62 6.76 16.57
C GLN A 13 6.90 6.22 17.24
N GLY A 14 8.07 6.33 16.58
CA GLY A 14 9.36 5.88 17.12
C GLY A 14 9.70 4.41 16.85
N TYR A 15 8.83 3.67 16.16
CA TYR A 15 9.10 2.32 15.69
C TYR A 15 9.91 2.32 14.39
N VAL A 16 10.84 1.37 14.26
CA VAL A 16 11.59 1.14 13.02
C VAL A 16 11.05 -0.11 12.35
N TYR A 17 10.40 0.06 11.21
CA TYR A 17 9.90 -1.03 10.39
C TYR A 17 10.90 -1.37 9.29
N GLN A 18 11.17 -2.66 9.12
CA GLN A 18 11.85 -3.19 7.95
C GLN A 18 10.83 -3.89 7.07
N TYR A 19 10.90 -3.66 5.77
CA TYR A 19 9.97 -4.25 4.82
C TYR A 19 10.62 -4.53 3.47
N TYR A 20 10.02 -5.46 2.73
CA TYR A 20 10.32 -5.65 1.32
C TYR A 20 9.05 -6.00 0.54
N PHE A 21 9.03 -5.57 -0.71
CA PHE A 21 7.95 -5.90 -1.64
C PHE A 21 8.08 -7.36 -2.10
N VAL A 22 7.02 -8.13 -1.92
CA VAL A 22 6.96 -9.55 -2.30
C VAL A 22 6.45 -9.70 -3.73
N GLY A 23 5.40 -8.96 -4.08
CA GLY A 23 4.77 -9.01 -5.39
C GLY A 23 3.39 -8.39 -5.39
N LYS A 24 2.74 -8.42 -6.56
CA LYS A 24 1.35 -8.02 -6.74
C LYS A 24 0.55 -9.09 -7.48
N ARG A 25 -0.74 -9.17 -7.24
CA ARG A 25 -1.67 -10.07 -7.94
C ARG A 25 -3.07 -9.47 -8.05
N ALA A 26 -3.85 -9.94 -9.01
CA ALA A 26 -5.27 -9.64 -9.06
C ALA A 26 -5.98 -10.28 -7.86
N ALA A 27 -6.89 -9.54 -7.24
CA ALA A 27 -7.64 -9.94 -6.06
C ALA A 27 -9.04 -9.29 -6.05
N THR A 28 -9.84 -9.60 -5.04
CA THR A 28 -11.14 -8.98 -4.79
C THR A 28 -11.11 -8.39 -3.39
N ALA A 29 -11.41 -7.11 -3.26
CA ALA A 29 -11.36 -6.41 -1.98
C ALA A 29 -12.72 -6.52 -1.27
N ASP A 30 -12.93 -7.60 -0.51
CA ASP A 30 -14.20 -7.90 0.16
C ASP A 30 -15.42 -7.90 -0.79
N SER A 31 -16.56 -8.39 -0.31
CA SER A 31 -17.73 -8.62 -1.19
C SER A 31 -18.38 -7.34 -1.74
N SER A 32 -17.99 -6.14 -1.30
CA SER A 32 -18.63 -4.88 -1.70
C SER A 32 -17.76 -3.93 -2.55
N GLU A 33 -16.43 -4.01 -2.51
CA GLU A 33 -15.59 -3.05 -3.26
C GLU A 33 -15.16 -3.55 -4.64
N GLY A 34 -15.37 -4.85 -4.91
CA GLY A 34 -15.17 -5.46 -6.22
C GLY A 34 -13.71 -5.81 -6.52
N ALA A 35 -13.34 -5.74 -7.79
CA ALA A 35 -12.01 -6.12 -8.25
C ALA A 35 -10.93 -5.16 -7.73
N ALA A 36 -9.80 -5.71 -7.31
CA ALA A 36 -8.67 -4.97 -6.75
C ALA A 36 -7.34 -5.60 -7.17
N THR A 37 -6.27 -4.82 -7.11
CA THR A 37 -4.91 -5.36 -7.17
C THR A 37 -4.35 -5.43 -5.76
N GLU A 38 -3.98 -6.63 -5.32
CA GLU A 38 -3.32 -6.84 -4.03
C GLU A 38 -1.80 -6.68 -4.20
N TYR A 39 -1.21 -5.83 -3.37
CA TYR A 39 0.23 -5.65 -3.23
C TYR A 39 0.67 -6.19 -1.88
N ILE A 40 1.65 -7.09 -1.87
CA ILE A 40 2.06 -7.82 -0.67
C ILE A 40 3.44 -7.33 -0.24
N PHE A 41 3.55 -6.96 1.02
CA PHE A 41 4.79 -6.59 1.68
C PHE A 41 5.04 -7.50 2.87
N ASP A 42 6.25 -8.02 2.99
CA ASP A 42 6.67 -8.64 4.24
C ASP A 42 7.28 -7.55 5.12
N VAL A 43 6.81 -7.45 6.35
CA VAL A 43 7.14 -6.41 7.31
C VAL A 43 7.62 -7.05 8.61
N THR A 44 8.60 -6.43 9.25
CA THR A 44 9.05 -6.77 10.61
C THR A 44 9.45 -5.50 11.37
N SER A 45 9.07 -5.42 12.63
CA SER A 45 9.46 -4.33 13.55
C SER A 45 10.62 -4.72 14.47
N ASP A 46 10.78 -6.01 14.76
CA ASP A 46 11.76 -6.54 15.73
C ASP A 46 12.83 -7.45 15.11
N ARG A 47 12.78 -7.67 13.78
CA ARG A 47 13.64 -8.59 13.00
C ARG A 47 13.51 -10.08 13.34
N LYS A 48 12.62 -10.48 14.25
CA LYS A 48 12.35 -11.88 14.58
C LYS A 48 11.01 -12.32 14.01
N THR A 49 9.99 -11.46 14.15
CA THR A 49 8.66 -11.72 13.61
C THR A 49 8.47 -10.98 12.28
N THR A 50 8.32 -11.73 11.20
CA THR A 50 7.94 -11.21 9.89
C THR A 50 6.48 -11.57 9.61
N PHE A 51 5.69 -10.60 9.18
CA PHE A 51 4.29 -10.78 8.81
C PHE A 51 4.00 -10.10 7.48
N ALA A 52 3.04 -10.67 6.73
CA ALA A 52 2.59 -10.10 5.47
C ALA A 52 1.56 -8.99 5.72
N VAL A 53 1.74 -7.87 5.02
CA VAL A 53 0.80 -6.77 4.89
C VAL A 53 0.31 -6.73 3.45
N SER A 54 -0.99 -6.92 3.28
CA SER A 54 -1.68 -6.86 1.99
C SER A 54 -2.36 -5.51 1.82
N VAL A 55 -2.01 -4.82 0.74
CA VAL A 55 -2.63 -3.55 0.35
C VAL A 55 -3.47 -3.77 -0.89
N PHE A 56 -4.77 -3.52 -0.78
CA PHE A 56 -5.72 -3.68 -1.87
C PHE A 56 -5.97 -2.33 -2.54
N LEU A 57 -5.51 -2.18 -3.77
CA LEU A 57 -5.82 -1.03 -4.62
C LEU A 57 -7.09 -1.33 -5.43
N ILE A 58 -8.18 -0.65 -5.12
CA ILE A 58 -9.47 -0.88 -5.77
C ILE A 58 -9.39 -0.47 -7.24
N GLU A 59 -9.77 -1.35 -8.17
CA GLU A 59 -9.72 -1.02 -9.61
C GLU A 59 -10.67 0.13 -9.98
N LYS A 60 -11.82 0.20 -9.28
CA LYS A 60 -12.77 1.32 -9.42
C LYS A 60 -12.12 2.66 -9.06
N ALA A 61 -11.30 2.70 -8.00
CA ALA A 61 -10.59 3.91 -7.59
C ALA A 61 -9.61 4.38 -8.68
N VAL A 62 -8.82 3.46 -9.23
CA VAL A 62 -7.88 3.76 -10.32
C VAL A 62 -8.61 4.26 -11.56
N LYS A 63 -9.74 3.63 -11.92
CA LYS A 63 -10.55 4.04 -13.07
C LYS A 63 -11.17 5.43 -12.89
N GLN A 64 -11.73 5.72 -11.72
CA GLN A 64 -12.31 7.03 -11.44
C GLN A 64 -11.25 8.13 -11.43
N TRP A 65 -10.11 7.90 -10.78
CA TRP A 65 -8.99 8.83 -10.81
C TRP A 65 -8.59 9.14 -12.27
N ALA A 66 -8.52 8.10 -13.12
CA ALA A 66 -8.13 8.27 -14.51
C ALA A 66 -9.14 9.04 -15.36
N VAL A 67 -10.43 8.92 -15.04
CA VAL A 67 -11.49 9.71 -15.67
C VAL A 67 -11.38 11.17 -15.25
N ASN A 68 -11.18 11.44 -13.96
CA ASN A 68 -11.11 12.78 -13.41
C ASN A 68 -9.90 13.58 -13.93
N HIS A 69 -8.75 12.92 -14.10
CA HIS A 69 -7.50 13.53 -14.55
C HIS A 69 -7.21 13.33 -16.04
N ASN A 70 -8.16 12.72 -16.78
CA ASN A 70 -8.02 12.39 -18.20
C ASN A 70 -6.75 11.60 -18.56
N ARG A 71 -6.21 10.81 -17.62
CA ARG A 71 -4.95 10.10 -17.76
C ARG A 71 -4.93 8.82 -16.93
N THR A 72 -4.30 7.75 -17.42
CA THR A 72 -4.14 6.51 -16.66
C THR A 72 -2.92 6.52 -15.74
N LEU A 73 -3.06 5.98 -14.52
CA LEU A 73 -1.94 5.75 -13.61
C LEU A 73 -1.00 4.67 -14.14
N THR A 74 0.29 5.00 -14.17
CA THR A 74 1.36 4.04 -14.46
C THR A 74 1.53 3.05 -13.31
N GLU A 75 2.17 1.91 -13.58
CA GLU A 75 2.49 0.93 -12.53
C GLU A 75 3.37 1.53 -11.41
N ALA A 76 4.23 2.49 -11.75
CA ALA A 76 5.08 3.19 -10.79
C ALA A 76 4.26 4.10 -9.86
N GLU A 77 3.27 4.81 -10.39
CA GLU A 77 2.38 5.68 -9.60
C GLU A 77 1.46 4.86 -8.71
N GLN A 78 0.89 3.75 -9.22
CA GLN A 78 0.11 2.82 -8.41
C GLN A 78 0.94 2.24 -7.27
N TYR A 79 2.17 1.78 -7.56
CA TYR A 79 3.08 1.29 -6.53
C TYR A 79 3.49 2.40 -5.54
N GLY A 80 3.66 3.63 -6.02
CA GLY A 80 3.90 4.80 -5.19
C GLY A 80 2.77 5.02 -4.19
N ALA A 81 1.53 5.01 -4.66
CA ALA A 81 0.36 5.17 -3.80
C ALA A 81 0.24 4.06 -2.75
N VAL A 82 0.42 2.81 -3.19
CA VAL A 82 0.46 1.64 -2.29
C VAL A 82 1.51 1.79 -1.21
N LYS A 83 2.73 2.16 -1.58
CA LYS A 83 3.83 2.32 -0.64
C LYS A 83 3.55 3.43 0.37
N MET A 84 2.95 4.55 -0.07
CA MET A 84 2.57 5.63 0.83
C MET A 84 1.48 5.19 1.82
N ARG A 85 0.51 4.37 1.40
CA ARG A 85 -0.50 3.81 2.29
C ARG A 85 0.10 2.92 3.38
N VAL A 86 1.14 2.14 3.05
CA VAL A 86 1.89 1.35 4.04
C VAL A 86 2.60 2.24 5.05
N PHE A 87 3.20 3.35 4.61
CA PHE A 87 3.87 4.28 5.52
C PHE A 87 2.87 4.97 6.46
N GLN A 88 1.74 5.42 5.93
CA GLN A 88 0.64 5.93 6.75
C GLN A 88 0.20 4.91 7.79
N ALA A 89 0.06 3.64 7.41
CA ALA A 89 -0.28 2.58 8.36
C ALA A 89 0.78 2.40 9.46
N PHE A 90 2.07 2.47 9.12
CA PHE A 90 3.15 2.44 10.11
C PHE A 90 3.09 3.61 11.10
N ASP A 91 2.58 4.76 10.68
CA ASP A 91 2.43 5.95 11.51
C ASP A 91 1.12 5.96 12.30
N GLU A 92 0.05 5.36 11.79
CA GLU A 92 -1.31 5.42 12.37
C GLU A 92 -1.66 4.20 13.22
N ILE A 93 -1.16 3.02 12.87
CA ILE A 93 -1.53 1.75 13.51
C ILE A 93 -0.44 1.35 14.50
N GLU A 94 -0.75 1.41 15.79
CA GLU A 94 0.18 1.05 16.86
C GLU A 94 0.60 -0.43 16.79
N ASN A 95 -0.36 -1.34 16.56
CA ASN A 95 -0.10 -2.78 16.41
C ASN A 95 -0.28 -3.25 14.97
N MET A 96 0.71 -2.95 14.12
CA MET A 96 0.69 -3.35 12.70
C MET A 96 0.50 -4.86 12.48
N MET A 97 1.01 -5.71 13.38
CA MET A 97 0.85 -7.15 13.26
C MET A 97 -0.59 -7.61 13.55
N ALA A 98 -1.27 -7.01 14.51
CA ALA A 98 -2.65 -7.35 14.84
C ALA A 98 -3.63 -6.73 13.83
N ASP A 99 -3.51 -5.42 13.59
CA ASP A 99 -4.57 -4.61 12.97
C ASP A 99 -4.19 -4.10 11.57
N GLY A 100 -2.89 -4.06 11.23
CA GLY A 100 -2.36 -3.49 10.00
C GLY A 100 -2.12 -4.47 8.86
N ARG A 101 -2.51 -5.75 9.00
CA ARG A 101 -2.24 -6.79 7.99
C ARG A 101 -3.02 -6.61 6.68
N ARG A 102 -4.13 -5.89 6.72
CA ARG A 102 -4.96 -5.61 5.55
C ARG A 102 -5.25 -4.13 5.45
N LEU A 103 -4.78 -3.52 4.37
CA LEU A 103 -4.98 -2.11 4.06
C LEU A 103 -5.74 -1.99 2.75
N ILE A 104 -6.61 -0.98 2.65
CA ILE A 104 -7.38 -0.70 1.44
C ILE A 104 -7.06 0.72 0.98
N ILE A 105 -7.03 0.90 -0.34
CA ILE A 105 -6.94 2.19 -1.02
C ILE A 105 -8.20 2.34 -1.87
N ASP A 106 -9.17 3.03 -1.28
CA ASP A 106 -10.40 3.48 -1.94
C ASP A 106 -10.16 4.75 -2.77
N GLU A 107 -11.22 5.25 -3.39
CA GLU A 107 -11.21 6.46 -4.24
C GLU A 107 -10.65 7.69 -3.52
N GLN A 108 -11.08 7.96 -2.28
CA GLN A 108 -10.65 9.15 -1.55
C GLN A 108 -9.21 9.01 -1.07
N SER A 109 -8.85 7.85 -0.54
CA SER A 109 -7.48 7.58 -0.10
C SER A 109 -6.50 7.63 -1.27
N LEU A 110 -6.87 7.12 -2.44
CA LEU A 110 -6.03 7.17 -3.64
C LEU A 110 -5.73 8.60 -4.06
N GLU A 111 -6.77 9.43 -4.17
CA GLU A 111 -6.66 10.85 -4.52
C GLU A 111 -5.69 11.57 -3.58
N GLN A 112 -5.96 11.50 -2.26
CA GLN A 112 -5.15 12.19 -1.25
C GLN A 112 -3.68 11.77 -1.30
N VAL A 113 -3.42 10.48 -1.50
CA VAL A 113 -2.05 9.95 -1.57
C VAL A 113 -1.34 10.43 -2.84
N LEU A 114 -2.01 10.42 -3.99
CA LEU A 114 -1.43 10.84 -5.26
C LEU A 114 -1.17 12.35 -5.27
N SER A 115 -2.09 13.17 -4.76
CA SER A 115 -1.85 14.61 -4.64
C SER A 115 -0.64 14.93 -3.75
N ARG A 116 -0.44 14.16 -2.66
CA ARG A 116 0.77 14.30 -1.80
C ARG A 116 2.07 13.93 -2.51
N LEU A 117 1.99 13.04 -3.50
CA LEU A 117 3.12 12.66 -4.35
C LEU A 117 3.36 13.67 -5.48
N GLY A 118 2.51 14.68 -5.63
CA GLY A 118 2.55 15.64 -6.74
C GLY A 118 2.10 15.03 -8.06
N VAL A 119 1.27 13.97 -8.00
CA VAL A 119 0.61 13.37 -9.16
C VAL A 119 -0.77 13.98 -9.28
N ASP A 120 -0.96 14.76 -10.34
CA ASP A 120 -2.21 15.36 -10.81
C ASP A 120 -2.47 14.81 -12.23
#